data_AF-A0A3S1RLI7-F1
#
_entry.id   AF-A0A3S1RLI7-F1
#
_cell.length_a   1.000
_cell.length_b   1.000
_cell.length_c   1.000
_cell.angle_alpha   90.00
_cell.angle_beta   90.00
_cell.angle_gamma   90.00
#
_symmetry.space_group_name_H-M   'P 1'
#
loop_
_entity.id
_entity.type
_entity.pdbx_description
1 polymer ?
#
loop_
_entity_poly.entity_id
_entity_poly.type
_entity_poly.pdbx_seq_one_letter_code
_entity_poly.pdbx_strand_id
1 'polypeptide(L)' 'LRAKLYGEFPHLARIDQVQAGSGDDIAKVAKLGGRLNKGTFTSAVKDFYLTNPIARASAVMAECSALAKSGFKQAAE' A
#
# COMPACT_ATOMS: atom_id res chain seq x y z
N LEU A 1 -12.95 18.06 -14.74
CA LEU A 1 -12.21 17.43 -13.62
C LEU A 1 -10.69 17.55 -13.78
N ARG A 2 -10.08 16.96 -14.83
CA ARG A 2 -8.61 16.99 -15.03
C ARG A 2 -7.98 18.39 -14.95
N ALA A 3 -8.56 19.38 -15.62
CA ALA A 3 -8.05 20.76 -15.58
C ALA A 3 -7.96 21.33 -14.15
N LYS A 4 -8.96 21.05 -13.28
CA LYS A 4 -8.95 21.48 -11.87
C LYS A 4 -7.86 20.74 -11.08
N LEU A 5 -7.79 19.42 -11.24
CA LEU A 5 -6.78 18.59 -10.57
C LEU A 5 -5.35 18.99 -10.96
N TYR A 6 -5.12 19.33 -12.23
CA TYR A 6 -3.79 19.75 -12.69
C TYR A 6 -3.45 21.16 -12.22
N GLY A 7 -4.44 22.05 -12.08
CA GLY A 7 -4.24 23.36 -11.49
C GLY A 7 -3.87 23.30 -10.00
N GLU A 8 -4.57 22.46 -9.22
CA GLU A 8 -4.34 22.31 -7.78
C GLU A 8 -3.15 21.38 -7.46
N PHE A 9 -2.97 20.31 -8.23
CA PHE A 9 -1.95 19.29 -8.03
C PHE A 9 -1.20 19.02 -9.35
N PRO A 10 -0.25 19.88 -9.73
CA PRO A 10 0.44 19.79 -11.03
C PRO A 10 1.14 18.45 -11.29
N HIS A 11 1.52 17.74 -10.23
CA HIS A 11 2.16 16.44 -10.34
C HIS A 11 1.25 15.36 -10.93
N LEU A 12 -0.08 15.48 -10.79
CA LEU A 12 -1.03 14.55 -11.38
C LEU A 12 -1.08 14.64 -12.92
N ALA A 13 -0.56 15.71 -13.51
CA ALA A 13 -0.46 15.87 -14.97
C ALA A 13 0.79 15.20 -15.56
N ARG A 14 1.77 14.84 -14.72
CA ARG A 14 3.06 14.26 -15.13
C ARG A 14 2.95 12.75 -15.27
N ILE A 15 2.13 12.32 -16.22
CA ILE A 15 1.88 10.90 -16.51
C ILE A 15 3.19 10.23 -16.97
N ASP A 16 3.41 9.00 -16.53
CA ASP A 16 4.60 8.19 -16.80
C ASP A 16 5.93 8.83 -16.36
N GLN A 17 5.87 9.76 -15.42
CA GLN A 17 7.05 10.43 -14.84
C GLN A 17 7.11 10.23 -13.33
N VAL A 18 8.32 10.03 -12.81
CA VAL A 18 8.58 9.94 -11.37
C VAL A 18 9.41 11.14 -10.96
N GLN A 19 8.88 11.97 -10.06
CA GLN A 19 9.65 13.05 -9.45
C GLN A 19 10.65 12.44 -8.46
N ALA A 20 11.93 12.82 -8.58
CA ALA A 20 12.94 12.44 -7.61
C ALA A 20 12.60 13.01 -6.22
N GLY A 21 12.70 12.18 -5.17
CA GLY A 21 12.63 12.63 -3.79
C GLY A 21 13.91 13.36 -3.36
N SER A 22 13.85 14.08 -2.24
CA SER A 22 15.02 14.71 -1.61
C SER A 22 15.35 14.05 -0.27
N GLY A 23 16.64 13.85 0.01
CA GLY A 23 17.10 13.44 1.34
C GLY A 23 16.76 14.46 2.42
N ASP A 24 16.63 15.75 2.06
CA ASP A 24 16.23 16.81 2.98
C ASP A 24 14.83 16.59 3.56
N ASP A 25 13.95 15.90 2.84
CA ASP A 25 12.60 15.61 3.33
C ASP A 25 12.63 14.65 4.51
N ILE A 26 13.58 13.71 4.55
CA ILE A 26 13.82 12.84 5.70
C ILE A 26 14.27 13.67 6.90
N ALA A 27 15.20 14.61 6.68
CA ALA A 27 15.68 15.52 7.73
C ALA A 27 14.57 16.43 8.28
N LYS A 28 13.60 16.84 7.45
CA LYS A 28 12.41 17.57 7.89
C LYS A 28 11.49 16.68 8.73
N VAL A 29 11.20 15.46 8.28
CA VAL A 29 10.34 14.51 9.01
C VAL A 29 10.92 14.16 10.38
N ALA A 30 12.24 13.99 10.49
CA ALA A 30 12.92 13.73 11.76
C ALA A 30 12.67 14.82 12.82
N LYS A 31 12.36 16.06 12.41
CA LYS A 31 12.08 17.18 13.32
C LYS A 31 10.64 17.24 13.82
N LEU A 32 9.70 16.49 13.22
CA LEU A 32 8.27 16.56 13.56
C LEU A 32 7.97 16.02 14.98
N GLY A 33 8.84 15.18 15.56
CA GLY A 33 8.69 14.65 16.90
C GLY A 33 7.37 13.88 17.12
N GLY A 34 6.94 13.74 18.38
CA GLY A 34 5.68 13.12 18.76
C GLY A 34 5.82 11.95 19.73
N ARG A 35 4.81 11.74 20.58
CA ARG A 35 4.81 10.63 21.54
C ARG A 35 4.36 9.34 20.84
N LEU A 36 5.25 8.36 20.79
CA LEU A 36 4.91 7.03 20.30
C LEU A 36 4.07 6.28 21.32
N ASN A 37 3.12 5.47 20.84
CA ASN A 37 2.44 4.50 21.68
C ASN A 37 3.34 3.26 21.89
N LYS A 38 2.95 2.37 22.80
CA LYS A 38 3.70 1.13 23.11
C LYS A 38 3.35 -0.04 22.17
N GLY A 39 2.63 0.21 21.08
CA GLY A 39 2.22 -0.83 20.14
C GLY A 39 3.42 -1.35 19.35
N THR A 40 3.41 -2.64 19.04
CA THR A 40 4.34 -3.22 18.08
C THR A 40 3.95 -2.82 16.66
N PHE A 41 4.92 -2.72 15.75
CA PHE A 41 4.61 -2.58 14.33
C PHE A 41 3.88 -3.83 13.84
N THR A 42 2.71 -3.62 13.24
CA THR A 42 1.91 -4.68 12.61
C THR A 42 1.65 -4.33 11.16
N SER A 43 1.49 -5.34 10.30
CA SER A 43 1.08 -5.09 8.92
C SER A 43 -0.29 -4.41 8.87
N ALA A 44 -0.39 -3.29 8.14
CA ALA A 44 -1.68 -2.67 7.84
C ALA A 44 -2.52 -3.54 6.87
N VAL A 45 -1.87 -4.38 6.07
CA VAL A 45 -2.50 -5.31 5.15
C VAL A 45 -2.61 -6.67 5.84
N LYS A 46 -3.83 -7.02 6.26
CA LYS A 46 -4.13 -8.30 6.91
C LYS A 46 -4.19 -9.48 5.94
N ASP A 47 -4.58 -9.21 4.70
CA ASP A 47 -4.71 -10.21 3.65
C ASP A 47 -4.35 -9.57 2.30
N PHE A 48 -3.26 -10.03 1.72
CA PHE A 48 -2.74 -9.51 0.45
C PHE A 48 -3.71 -9.73 -0.72
N TYR A 49 -4.50 -10.81 -0.69
CA TYR A 49 -5.42 -11.16 -1.78
C TYR A 49 -6.76 -10.44 -1.66
N LEU A 50 -7.05 -9.79 -0.54
CA LEU A 50 -8.35 -9.16 -0.25
C LEU A 50 -8.24 -7.67 0.11
N THR A 51 -7.29 -6.95 -0.51
CA THR A 51 -6.94 -5.56 -0.17
C THR A 51 -8.00 -4.52 -0.53
N ASN A 52 -8.73 -4.72 -1.63
CA ASN A 52 -9.70 -3.77 -2.16
C ASN A 52 -11.02 -4.48 -2.56
N PRO A 53 -12.11 -3.73 -2.83
CA PRO A 53 -13.40 -4.32 -3.17
C PRO A 53 -13.39 -5.24 -4.39
N ILE A 54 -12.59 -4.91 -5.41
CA ILE A 54 -12.48 -5.71 -6.64
C ILE A 54 -11.84 -7.06 -6.31
N ALA A 55 -10.74 -7.05 -5.57
CA ALA A 55 -10.06 -8.26 -5.14
C ALA A 55 -10.95 -9.12 -4.23
N ARG A 56 -11.74 -8.51 -3.34
CA ARG A 56 -12.71 -9.23 -2.49
C ARG A 56 -13.87 -9.86 -3.25
N ALA A 57 -14.28 -9.28 -4.36
CA ALA A 57 -15.33 -9.84 -5.19
C ALA A 57 -14.83 -10.99 -6.09
N SER A 58 -13.50 -11.20 -6.18
CA SER A 58 -12.91 -12.23 -7.04
C SER A 58 -12.88 -13.59 -6.35
N ALA A 59 -13.52 -14.59 -6.96
CA ALA A 59 -13.47 -15.98 -6.51
C ALA A 59 -12.03 -16.52 -6.50
N VAL A 60 -11.25 -16.20 -7.53
CA VAL A 60 -9.83 -16.62 -7.64
C VAL A 60 -9.01 -16.08 -6.48
N MET A 61 -9.24 -14.82 -6.08
CA MET A 61 -8.51 -14.24 -4.94
C MET A 61 -8.96 -14.84 -3.61
N ALA A 62 -10.21 -15.26 -3.49
CA ALA A 62 -10.68 -15.99 -2.32
C ALA A 62 -9.96 -17.35 -2.18
N GLU A 63 -9.79 -18.08 -3.29
CA GLU A 63 -9.01 -19.32 -3.32
C GLU A 63 -7.54 -19.09 -2.95
N CYS A 64 -6.89 -18.07 -3.54
CA CYS A 64 -5.51 -17.71 -3.18
C CYS A 64 -5.36 -17.34 -1.69
N SER A 65 -6.31 -16.58 -1.15
CA SER A 65 -6.35 -16.23 0.27
C SER A 65 -6.47 -17.48 1.16
N ALA A 66 -7.35 -18.42 0.79
CA ALA A 66 -7.53 -19.68 1.51
C ALA A 66 -6.25 -20.52 1.49
N LEU A 67 -5.59 -20.64 0.33
CA LEU A 67 -4.32 -21.35 0.19
C LEU A 67 -3.22 -20.70 1.04
N ALA A 68 -3.08 -19.38 0.98
CA ALA A 68 -2.07 -18.64 1.73
C ALA A 68 -2.26 -18.75 3.26
N LYS A 69 -3.51 -18.76 3.74
CA LYS A 69 -3.83 -18.93 5.17
C LYS A 69 -3.65 -20.37 5.66
N SER A 70 -3.84 -21.34 4.78
CA SER A 70 -3.76 -22.77 5.12
C SER A 70 -2.33 -23.30 5.16
N GLY A 71 -1.33 -22.45 4.86
CA GLY A 71 0.07 -22.82 4.73
C GLY A 71 0.36 -23.64 3.48
N PHE A 72 1.61 -23.63 3.03
CA PHE A 72 2.11 -24.61 2.06
C PHE A 72 1.96 -26.03 2.64
N LYS A 73 0.80 -26.66 2.44
CA LYS A 73 0.77 -28.11 2.33
C LYS A 73 1.39 -28.42 0.98
N GLN A 74 2.71 -28.59 0.95
CA GLN A 74 3.29 -29.48 -0.05
C GLN A 74 2.54 -30.81 0.15
N ALA A 75 1.56 -31.05 -0.72
CA ALA A 75 1.16 -32.41 -1.01
C ALA A 75 2.44 -33.06 -1.53
N ALA A 76 3.05 -33.90 -0.70
CA ALA A 76 3.98 -34.89 -1.18
C ALA A 76 3.15 -35.79 -2.12
N GLU A 77 3.33 -35.55 -3.41
CA GLU A 77 3.14 -36.53 -4.47
C GLU A 77 4.38 -36.47 -5.37
#